data_AF-B3PJ47-F1
#
_entry.id   AF-B3PJ47-F1
#
_cell.length_a   1.000
_cell.length_b   1.000
_cell.length_c   1.000
_cell.angle_alpha   90.00
_cell.angle_beta   90.00
_cell.angle_gamma   90.00
#
_symmetry.space_group_name_H-M   'P 1'
#
loop_
_entity.id
_entity.type
_entity.pdbx_description
1 polymer ?
#
loop_
_entity_poly.entity_id
_entity_poly.type
_entity_poly.pdbx_seq_one_letter_code
_entity_poly.pdbx_strand_id
1 'polypeptide(L)'
;MREKNSQYFFNLKIIQEGLLGLSAPKEDQLKLNKTGMNYLDDIFDTMILDYVQYLEREKIISHETCKKIIDLYIDIENSVGNLNDKEIDSFIKNDQSNLNVWREKAVELIKEINNALESLEEK
;
A
#
# COMPACT_ATOMS: atom_id res chain seq x y z
N MET A 1 -7.22 21.58 -15.11
CA MET A 1 -8.10 20.89 -14.15
C MET A 1 -8.24 19.41 -14.48
N ARG A 2 -8.64 19.02 -15.71
CA ARG A 2 -8.78 17.60 -16.09
C ARG A 2 -7.50 16.76 -15.88
N GLU A 3 -6.34 17.23 -16.33
CA GLU A 3 -5.06 16.50 -16.19
C GLU A 3 -4.64 16.28 -14.73
N LYS A 4 -4.89 17.26 -13.85
CA LYS A 4 -4.60 17.12 -12.41
C LYS A 4 -5.51 16.11 -11.74
N ASN A 5 -6.81 16.13 -12.05
CA ASN A 5 -7.75 15.12 -11.54
C ASN A 5 -7.37 13.70 -12.00
N SER A 6 -6.90 13.55 -13.24
CA SER A 6 -6.35 12.27 -13.72
C SER A 6 -5.12 11.84 -12.92
N GLN A 7 -4.16 12.74 -12.65
CA GLN A 7 -2.99 12.41 -11.83
C GLN A 7 -3.37 12.00 -10.40
N TYR A 8 -4.28 12.73 -9.74
CA TYR A 8 -4.74 12.38 -8.39
C TYR A 8 -5.40 11.01 -8.36
N PHE A 9 -6.26 10.72 -9.35
CA PHE A 9 -6.91 9.43 -9.49
C PHE A 9 -5.89 8.30 -9.66
N PHE A 10 -4.92 8.45 -10.58
CA PHE A 10 -3.90 7.43 -10.80
C PHE A 10 -3.01 7.21 -9.56
N ASN A 11 -2.60 8.28 -8.88
CA ASN A 11 -1.81 8.16 -7.65
C ASN A 11 -2.57 7.42 -6.55
N LEU A 12 -3.86 7.75 -6.34
CA LEU A 12 -4.71 7.05 -5.39
C LEU A 12 -4.91 5.57 -5.78
N LYS A 13 -5.04 5.27 -7.08
CA LYS A 13 -5.15 3.90 -7.57
C LYS A 13 -3.89 3.09 -7.32
N ILE A 14 -2.71 3.66 -7.52
CA ILE A 14 -1.44 2.97 -7.22
C ILE A 14 -1.35 2.62 -5.73
N ILE A 15 -1.67 3.59 -4.85
CA ILE A 15 -1.71 3.35 -3.40
C ILE A 15 -2.76 2.27 -3.06
N GLN A 16 -3.95 2.35 -3.68
CA GLN A 16 -5.01 1.36 -3.47
C GLN A 16 -4.56 -0.05 -3.86
N GLU A 17 -3.93 -0.23 -5.02
CA GLU A 17 -3.44 -1.54 -5.48
C GLU A 17 -2.39 -2.11 -4.51
N GLY A 18 -1.47 -1.29 -4.03
CA GLY A 18 -0.50 -1.71 -3.01
C GLY A 18 -1.18 -2.18 -1.72
N LEU A 19 -2.13 -1.40 -1.20
CA LEU A 19 -2.89 -1.78 -0.01
C LEU A 19 -3.77 -3.02 -0.23
N LEU A 20 -4.39 -3.16 -1.42
CA LEU A 20 -5.19 -4.34 -1.78
C LEU A 20 -4.33 -5.59 -1.80
N GLY A 21 -3.13 -5.50 -2.38
CA GLY A 21 -2.10 -6.52 -2.24
C GLY A 21 -1.85 -6.83 -0.76
N LEU A 22 -1.47 -5.86 0.05
CA LEU A 22 -1.18 -6.14 1.45
C LEU A 22 -2.35 -6.78 2.22
N SER A 23 -3.59 -6.39 1.89
CA SER A 23 -4.82 -6.94 2.48
C SER A 23 -5.19 -8.35 2.00
N ALA A 24 -4.55 -8.85 0.93
CA ALA A 24 -4.92 -10.12 0.31
C ALA A 24 -4.72 -11.32 1.26
N PRO A 25 -5.50 -12.41 1.07
CA PRO A 25 -5.30 -13.65 1.80
C PRO A 25 -3.88 -14.19 1.63
N LYS A 26 -3.38 -14.90 2.65
CA LYS A 26 -2.02 -15.47 2.68
C LYS A 26 -1.69 -16.28 1.42
N GLU A 27 -2.62 -17.10 0.97
CA GLU A 27 -2.44 -17.95 -0.21
C GLU A 27 -2.20 -17.13 -1.47
N ASP A 28 -2.84 -15.97 -1.59
CA ASP A 28 -2.70 -15.09 -2.74
C ASP A 28 -1.41 -14.26 -2.64
N GLN A 29 -1.04 -13.80 -1.44
CA GLN A 29 0.27 -13.18 -1.19
C GLN A 29 1.43 -14.12 -1.58
N LEU A 30 1.33 -15.41 -1.23
CA LEU A 30 2.33 -16.42 -1.60
C LEU A 30 2.34 -16.73 -3.11
N LYS A 31 1.20 -16.66 -3.80
CA LYS A 31 1.17 -16.81 -5.26
C LYS A 31 1.85 -15.63 -5.93
N LEU A 32 1.57 -14.42 -5.47
CA LEU A 32 2.13 -13.18 -6.03
C LEU A 32 3.66 -13.15 -5.86
N ASN A 33 4.19 -13.57 -4.70
CA ASN A 33 5.63 -13.70 -4.49
C ASN A 33 6.29 -14.76 -5.41
N LYS A 34 5.63 -15.91 -5.59
CA LYS A 34 6.15 -17.00 -6.46
C LYS A 34 6.15 -16.67 -7.95
N THR A 35 5.35 -15.71 -8.39
CA THR A 35 5.33 -15.27 -9.79
C THR A 35 6.48 -14.32 -10.15
N GLY A 36 7.42 -14.07 -9.23
CA GLY A 36 8.56 -13.18 -9.45
C GLY A 36 8.18 -11.70 -9.39
N MET A 37 7.01 -11.39 -8.83
CA MET A 37 6.70 -10.06 -8.31
C MET A 37 7.16 -10.11 -6.85
N ASN A 38 8.19 -9.35 -6.49
CA ASN A 38 8.71 -9.31 -5.14
C ASN A 38 7.65 -8.68 -4.26
N TYR A 39 6.74 -9.50 -3.72
CA TYR A 39 5.41 -9.03 -3.37
C TYR A 39 5.39 -7.83 -2.44
N LEU A 40 6.19 -7.87 -1.37
CA LEU A 40 6.26 -6.79 -0.39
C LEU A 40 7.16 -5.63 -0.85
N ASP A 41 8.15 -5.91 -1.68
CA ASP A 41 9.10 -4.93 -2.23
C ASP A 41 8.42 -4.08 -3.33
N ASP A 42 7.72 -4.73 -4.26
CA ASP A 42 6.98 -4.11 -5.37
C ASP A 42 5.70 -3.39 -4.88
N ILE A 43 5.02 -3.94 -3.86
CA ILE A 43 3.82 -3.29 -3.28
C ILE A 43 4.16 -1.92 -2.71
N PHE A 44 5.37 -1.74 -2.19
CA PHE A 44 5.82 -0.52 -1.56
C PHE A 44 7.15 -0.07 -2.16
N ASP A 45 7.24 -0.07 -3.49
CA ASP A 45 8.32 0.65 -4.16
C ASP A 45 8.23 2.14 -3.80
N THR A 46 9.38 2.82 -3.81
CA THR A 46 9.58 4.24 -3.47
C THR A 46 8.51 5.20 -4.04
N MET A 47 7.91 4.83 -5.17
CA MET A 47 6.80 5.56 -5.81
C MET A 47 5.60 5.82 -4.88
N ILE A 48 5.25 4.90 -3.97
CA ILE A 48 4.10 5.10 -3.06
C ILE A 48 4.35 6.24 -2.09
N LEU A 49 5.59 6.40 -1.60
CA LEU A 49 5.95 7.49 -0.70
C LEU A 49 5.89 8.85 -1.39
N ASP A 50 6.34 8.92 -2.66
CA ASP A 50 6.24 10.15 -3.45
C ASP A 50 4.77 10.53 -3.73
N TYR A 51 3.92 9.54 -4.02
CA TYR A 51 2.51 9.77 -4.29
C TYR A 51 1.73 10.18 -3.06
N VAL A 52 1.97 9.55 -1.91
CA VAL A 52 1.21 9.84 -0.69
C VAL A 52 1.49 11.26 -0.19
N GLN A 53 2.75 11.70 -0.20
CA GLN A 53 3.14 13.06 0.19
C GLN A 53 2.62 14.10 -0.81
N TYR A 54 2.62 13.80 -2.11
CA TYR A 54 2.01 14.65 -3.12
C TYR A 54 0.51 14.84 -2.88
N LEU A 55 -0.22 13.75 -2.63
CA LEU A 55 -1.67 13.77 -2.40
C LEU A 55 -2.05 14.52 -1.13
N GLU A 56 -1.25 14.41 -0.06
CA GLU A 56 -1.43 15.17 1.17
C GLU A 56 -1.25 16.68 0.93
N ARG A 57 -0.16 17.07 0.26
CA ARG A 57 0.12 18.48 -0.06
C ARG A 57 -1.00 19.13 -0.88
N GLU A 58 -1.56 18.37 -1.80
CA GLU A 58 -2.67 18.79 -2.66
C GLU A 58 -4.05 18.64 -1.96
N LYS A 59 -4.06 18.23 -0.68
CA LYS A 59 -5.25 18.07 0.18
C LYS A 59 -6.27 17.06 -0.37
N ILE A 60 -5.79 16.06 -1.10
CA ILE A 60 -6.61 14.95 -1.61
C ILE A 60 -6.85 13.91 -0.50
N ILE A 61 -5.84 13.68 0.35
CA ILE A 61 -5.94 12.86 1.56
C ILE A 61 -5.59 13.71 2.79
N SER A 62 -5.98 13.23 3.97
CA SER A 62 -5.67 13.91 5.23
C SER A 62 -4.21 13.67 5.65
N HIS A 63 -3.68 14.56 6.51
CA HIS A 63 -2.37 14.36 7.14
C HIS A 63 -2.31 13.03 7.91
N GLU A 64 -3.39 12.68 8.59
CA GLU A 64 -3.48 11.43 9.36
C GLU A 64 -3.43 10.20 8.45
N THR A 65 -4.15 10.22 7.32
CA THR A 65 -4.12 9.16 6.29
C THR A 65 -2.71 9.00 5.72
N CYS A 66 -2.07 10.13 5.36
CA CYS A 66 -0.70 10.14 4.85
C CYS A 66 0.27 9.50 5.84
N LYS A 67 0.21 9.93 7.11
CA LYS A 67 1.04 9.39 8.18
C LYS A 67 0.83 7.89 8.38
N LYS A 68 -0.40 7.40 8.42
CA LYS A 68 -0.69 5.96 8.57
C LYS A 68 -0.09 5.12 7.44
N ILE A 69 -0.13 5.61 6.20
CA ILE A 69 0.48 4.92 5.04
C ILE A 69 1.99 4.88 5.19
N ILE A 70 2.63 6.01 5.55
CA ILE A 70 4.07 6.10 5.77
C ILE A 70 4.52 5.20 6.94
N ASP A 71 3.78 5.21 8.05
CA ASP A 71 4.09 4.38 9.22
C ASP A 71 3.98 2.88 8.88
N LEU A 72 2.96 2.49 8.09
CA LEU A 72 2.81 1.12 7.60
C LEU A 72 3.97 0.72 6.67
N TYR A 73 4.36 1.60 5.75
CA TYR A 73 5.51 1.39 4.87
C TYR A 73 6.79 1.14 5.68
N ILE A 74 7.09 2.03 6.64
CA ILE A 74 8.30 1.96 7.45
C ILE A 74 8.34 0.67 8.27
N ASP A 75 7.19 0.26 8.82
CA ASP A 75 7.06 -0.99 9.57
C ASP A 75 7.38 -2.23 8.70
N ILE A 76 6.88 -2.24 7.46
CA ILE A 76 7.17 -3.31 6.48
C ILE A 76 8.64 -3.29 6.08
N GLU A 77 9.17 -2.13 5.67
CA GLU A 77 10.56 -1.97 5.24
C GLU A 77 11.54 -2.42 6.32
N ASN A 78 11.30 -2.03 7.58
CA ASN A 78 12.13 -2.45 8.71
C ASN A 78 12.05 -3.96 8.98
N SER A 79 10.93 -4.60 8.61
CA SER A 79 10.68 -6.02 8.86
C SER A 79 11.18 -6.92 7.74
N VAL A 80 11.07 -6.49 6.48
CA VAL A 80 11.34 -7.32 5.31
C VAL A 80 12.27 -6.72 4.26
N GLY A 81 12.63 -5.43 4.33
CA GLY A 81 13.40 -4.74 3.28
C GLY A 81 14.83 -5.26 3.06
N ASN A 82 15.39 -5.98 4.05
CA ASN A 82 16.70 -6.63 3.93
C ASN A 82 16.61 -8.14 3.67
N LEU A 83 15.40 -8.70 3.52
CA LEU A 83 15.19 -10.13 3.30
C LEU A 83 15.27 -10.45 1.80
N ASN A 84 15.89 -11.59 1.48
CA ASN A 84 15.80 -12.13 0.12
C ASN A 84 14.47 -12.85 -0.13
N ASP A 85 14.17 -13.19 -1.39
CA ASP A 85 12.91 -13.81 -1.80
C ASP A 85 12.53 -15.05 -0.96
N LYS A 86 13.51 -15.91 -0.60
CA LYS A 86 13.26 -17.11 0.21
C LYS A 86 12.91 -16.78 1.65
N GLU A 87 13.54 -15.74 2.20
CA GLU A 87 13.29 -15.25 3.54
C GLU A 87 11.93 -14.55 3.63
N ILE A 88 11.55 -13.78 2.62
CA ILE A 88 10.19 -13.21 2.46
C ILE A 88 9.17 -14.35 2.40
N ASP A 89 9.42 -15.38 1.60
CA ASP A 89 8.55 -16.55 1.51
C ASP A 89 8.37 -17.27 2.85
N SER A 90 9.44 -17.34 3.65
CA SER A 90 9.43 -17.88 5.01
C SER A 90 8.65 -16.98 5.97
N PHE A 91 8.86 -15.66 5.89
CA PHE A 91 8.14 -14.66 6.66
C PHE A 91 6.64 -14.77 6.43
N ILE A 92 6.19 -14.76 5.16
CA ILE A 92 4.77 -14.88 4.80
C ILE A 92 4.17 -16.21 5.32
N LYS A 93 4.95 -17.30 5.31
CA LYS A 93 4.50 -18.60 5.81
C LYS A 93 4.38 -18.64 7.33
N ASN A 94 5.32 -18.05 8.05
CA ASN A 94 5.54 -18.33 9.46
C ASN A 94 5.15 -17.18 10.41
N ASP A 95 5.25 -15.91 9.97
CA ASP A 95 4.96 -14.75 10.81
C ASP A 95 3.55 -14.20 10.55
N GLN A 96 2.55 -14.88 11.12
CA GLN A 96 1.14 -14.48 10.95
C GLN A 96 0.76 -13.24 11.76
N SER A 97 1.49 -12.91 12.83
CA SER A 97 1.12 -11.80 13.71
C SER A 97 1.32 -10.46 13.01
N ASN A 98 2.51 -10.24 12.44
CA ASN A 98 2.84 -9.00 11.74
C ASN A 98 1.98 -8.83 10.48
N LEU A 99 1.81 -9.91 9.70
CA LEU A 99 0.95 -9.88 8.50
C LEU A 99 -0.50 -9.54 8.81
N ASN A 100 -1.06 -10.04 9.91
CA ASN A 100 -2.44 -9.73 10.27
C ASN A 100 -2.60 -8.26 10.68
N VAL A 101 -1.65 -7.72 11.45
CA VAL A 101 -1.64 -6.29 11.81
C VAL A 101 -1.54 -5.42 10.56
N TRP A 102 -0.69 -5.78 9.60
CA TRP A 102 -0.57 -5.04 8.34
C TRP A 102 -1.81 -5.13 7.47
N ARG A 103 -2.46 -6.31 7.40
CA ARG A 103 -3.74 -6.47 6.70
C ARG A 103 -4.82 -5.60 7.30
N GLU A 104 -4.95 -5.57 8.63
CA GLU A 104 -5.93 -4.73 9.33
C GLU A 104 -5.70 -3.24 9.00
N LYS A 105 -4.45 -2.77 9.12
CA LYS A 105 -4.07 -1.39 8.73
C LYS A 105 -4.40 -1.12 7.26
N ALA A 106 -4.09 -2.03 6.35
CA ALA A 106 -4.37 -1.87 4.92
C ALA A 106 -5.87 -1.77 4.64
N VAL A 107 -6.70 -2.61 5.27
CA VAL A 107 -8.15 -2.59 5.12
C VAL A 107 -8.75 -1.26 5.60
N GLU A 108 -8.24 -0.71 6.70
CA GLU A 108 -8.66 0.62 7.16
C GLU A 108 -8.28 1.71 6.16
N LEU A 109 -7.04 1.69 5.67
CA LEU A 109 -6.55 2.70 4.72
C LEU A 109 -7.25 2.61 3.37
N ILE A 110 -7.60 1.41 2.89
CA ILE A 110 -8.38 1.23 1.64
C ILE A 110 -9.71 1.98 1.72
N LYS A 111 -10.38 1.99 2.88
CA LYS A 111 -11.64 2.74 3.05
C LYS A 111 -11.39 4.24 2.92
N GLU A 112 -10.33 4.76 3.52
CA GLU A 112 -9.96 6.17 3.42
C GLU A 112 -9.61 6.56 1.96
N ILE A 113 -8.88 5.70 1.24
CA ILE A 113 -8.53 5.91 -0.17
C ILE A 113 -9.76 5.83 -1.09
N ASN A 114 -10.70 4.92 -0.83
CA ASN A 114 -11.95 4.84 -1.59
C ASN A 114 -12.78 6.12 -1.45
N ASN A 115 -12.93 6.63 -0.23
CA ASN A 115 -13.63 7.89 0.00
C ASN A 115 -12.98 9.06 -0.76
N ALA A 116 -11.64 9.09 -0.84
CA ALA A 116 -10.91 10.09 -1.61
C ALA A 116 -11.12 9.94 -3.13
N LEU A 117 -11.17 8.70 -3.65
CA LEU A 117 -11.48 8.41 -5.05
C LEU A 117 -12.91 8.84 -5.43
N GLU A 118 -13.91 8.47 -4.62
CA GLU A 118 -15.31 8.86 -4.83
C GLU A 118 -15.47 10.39 -4.85
N SER A 119 -14.78 11.08 -3.94
CA SER A 119 -14.76 12.56 -3.87
C SER A 119 -14.13 13.24 -5.09
N LEU A 120 -13.35 12.51 -5.91
CA LEU A 120 -12.79 13.02 -7.17
C LEU A 120 -13.73 12.78 -8.35
N GLU A 121 -14.55 11.74 -8.31
CA GLU A 121 -15.54 11.43 -9.36
C GLU A 121 -16.76 12.35 -9.30
N GLU A 122 -17.07 12.90 -8.11
CA GLU A 122 -18.14 13.88 -7.90
C GLU A 122 -17.79 15.33 -8.30
N LYS A 123 -16.55 15.61 -8.73
CA LYS A 123 -16.01 16.96 -9.03
C LYS A 123 -15.73 17.21 -10.52
#